data_AF-A0A3P6QII2-F1
#
_entry.id   AF-A0A3P6QII2-F1
#
_cell.length_a   1.000
_cell.length_b   1.000
_cell.length_c   1.000
_cell.angle_alpha   90.00
_cell.angle_beta   90.00
_cell.angle_gamma   90.00
#
_symmetry.space_group_name_H-M   'P 1'
#
loop_
_entity.id
_entity.type
_entity.pdbx_description
1 polymer ?
#
loop_
_entity_poly.entity_id
_entity_poly.type
_entity_poly.pdbx_seq_one_letter_code
_entity_poly.pdbx_strand_id
1 'polypeptide(L)'
;MKNENESFIQLHEYAKEGKVHYLYFQVAKGRQLFYRKEKKLMLLTERFHFYRRYNIKGIKSVVFYQPPAQPTFYHELINLVVSECVYVRLLYTKLDFLRLANIFGDQCAQKIIASQKAVHVIVSR
;
A
#
# COMPACT_ATOMS: atom_id res chain seq x y z
N MET A 1 7.11 -2.68 -23.44
CA MET A 1 8.00 -2.56 -22.26
C MET A 1 7.87 -3.84 -21.47
N LYS A 2 8.75 -4.79 -21.73
CA LYS A 2 8.87 -6.05 -21.00
C LYS A 2 10.32 -6.06 -20.51
N ASN A 3 10.60 -5.25 -19.49
CA ASN A 3 11.94 -5.21 -18.90
C ASN A 3 11.99 -6.32 -17.86
N GLU A 4 12.65 -7.42 -18.22
CA GLU A 4 12.84 -8.60 -17.38
C GLU A 4 13.78 -8.35 -16.19
N ASN A 5 14.16 -7.09 -15.92
CA ASN A 5 14.99 -6.64 -14.80
C ASN A 5 14.37 -5.47 -14.01
N GLU A 6 13.05 -5.40 -13.85
CA GLU A 6 12.49 -4.48 -12.85
C GLU A 6 12.98 -4.90 -11.45
N SER A 7 13.58 -3.95 -10.72
CA SER A 7 14.07 -4.17 -9.34
C SER A 7 12.93 -4.39 -8.34
N PHE A 8 11.68 -4.22 -8.78
CA PHE A 8 10.46 -4.31 -8.00
C PHE A 8 9.35 -5.01 -8.80
N ILE A 9 8.29 -5.40 -8.11
CA ILE A 9 7.09 -6.01 -8.71
C ILE A 9 6.00 -4.93 -8.79
N GLN A 10 5.24 -4.93 -9.89
CA GLN A 10 4.09 -4.05 -10.07
C GLN A 10 2.81 -4.85 -10.10
N LEU A 11 1.86 -4.50 -9.23
CA LEU A 11 0.51 -5.05 -9.19
C LEU A 11 -0.48 -3.92 -9.46
N HIS A 12 -1.01 -3.91 -10.67
CA HIS A 12 -2.00 -2.95 -11.13
C HIS A 12 -3.01 -3.64 -12.06
N GLU A 13 -4.17 -3.03 -12.24
CA GLU A 13 -5.28 -3.50 -13.05
C GLU A 13 -5.06 -3.36 -14.57
N TYR A 14 -4.10 -2.52 -14.97
CA TYR A 14 -3.87 -2.18 -16.37
C TYR A 14 -3.14 -3.30 -17.13
N ALA A 15 -3.85 -4.36 -17.48
CA ALA A 15 -3.43 -5.26 -18.55
C ALA A 15 -3.74 -4.65 -19.91
N LYS A 16 -2.84 -4.88 -20.88
CA LYS A 16 -3.21 -4.66 -22.29
C LYS A 16 -4.33 -5.63 -22.67
N GLU A 17 -5.27 -5.16 -23.50
CA GLU A 17 -6.36 -5.97 -24.04
C GLU A 17 -5.81 -7.28 -24.64
N GLY A 18 -6.52 -8.40 -24.41
CA GLY A 18 -6.10 -9.74 -24.83
C GLY A 18 -5.06 -10.43 -23.94
N LYS A 19 -4.54 -9.79 -22.89
CA LYS A 19 -3.51 -10.38 -21.99
C LYS A 19 -3.97 -10.58 -20.55
N VAL A 20 -5.27 -10.70 -20.32
CA VAL A 20 -5.84 -10.86 -18.97
C VAL A 20 -5.33 -12.14 -18.29
N HIS A 21 -5.26 -13.28 -19.00
CA HIS A 21 -4.69 -14.51 -18.47
C HIS A 21 -3.21 -14.33 -18.05
N TYR A 22 -2.44 -13.65 -18.89
CA TYR A 22 -1.05 -13.29 -18.60
C TYR A 22 -0.92 -12.33 -17.41
N LEU A 23 -1.91 -11.47 -17.16
CA LEU A 23 -1.93 -10.62 -15.98
C LEU A 23 -2.04 -11.47 -14.71
N TYR A 24 -2.99 -12.41 -14.65
CA TYR A 24 -3.13 -13.27 -13.47
C TYR A 24 -1.87 -14.10 -13.21
N PHE A 25 -1.26 -14.66 -14.26
CA PHE A 25 0.00 -15.38 -14.14
C PHE A 25 1.14 -14.48 -13.61
N GLN A 26 1.26 -13.25 -14.12
CA GLN A 26 2.26 -12.29 -13.64
C GLN A 26 2.03 -11.86 -12.20
N VAL A 27 0.78 -11.65 -11.78
CA VAL A 27 0.42 -11.33 -10.40
C VAL A 27 0.82 -12.48 -9.47
N ALA A 28 0.48 -13.72 -9.83
CA ALA A 28 0.83 -14.90 -9.04
C ALA A 28 2.35 -15.06 -8.92
N LYS A 29 3.07 -14.96 -10.04
CA LYS A 29 4.53 -15.03 -10.08
C LYS A 29 5.17 -13.91 -9.26
N GLY A 30 4.72 -12.67 -9.42
CA GLY A 30 5.19 -11.52 -8.65
C GLY A 30 5.02 -11.73 -7.15
N ARG A 31 3.83 -12.16 -6.71
CA ARG A 31 3.58 -12.47 -5.29
C ARG A 31 4.51 -13.55 -4.76
N GLN A 32 4.79 -14.60 -5.54
CA GLN A 32 5.72 -15.66 -5.16
C GLN A 32 7.16 -15.13 -5.02
N LEU A 33 7.63 -14.31 -5.96
CA LEU A 33 8.95 -13.70 -5.92
C LEU A 33 9.12 -12.76 -4.71
N PHE A 34 8.08 -12.00 -4.37
CA PHE A 34 8.07 -11.15 -3.18
C PHE A 34 8.12 -11.98 -1.89
N TYR A 35 7.30 -13.03 -1.81
CA TYR A 35 7.28 -13.91 -0.65
C TYR A 35 8.63 -14.61 -0.42
N ARG A 36 9.29 -15.04 -1.50
CA ARG A 36 10.65 -15.62 -1.47
C ARG A 36 11.77 -14.59 -1.21
N LYS A 37 11.44 -13.29 -1.14
CA LYS A 37 12.38 -12.17 -0.98
C LYS A 37 13.35 -12.00 -2.16
N GLU A 38 13.06 -12.60 -3.31
CA GLU A 38 13.83 -12.40 -4.55
C GLU A 38 13.62 -10.98 -5.09
N LYS A 39 12.43 -10.41 -4.86
CA LYS A 39 12.13 -9.00 -5.11
C LYS A 39 11.71 -8.35 -3.79
N LYS A 40 12.44 -7.30 -3.38
CA LYS A 40 12.26 -6.65 -2.08
C LYS A 40 11.12 -5.64 -2.05
N LEU A 41 10.74 -5.10 -3.21
CA LEU A 41 9.74 -4.04 -3.34
C LEU A 41 8.59 -4.52 -4.22
N MET A 42 7.37 -4.17 -3.79
CA MET A 42 6.14 -4.38 -4.53
C MET A 42 5.35 -3.08 -4.53
N LEU A 43 5.03 -2.58 -5.73
CA LEU A 43 4.16 -1.44 -5.95
C LEU A 43 2.74 -1.97 -6.21
N LEU A 44 1.78 -1.47 -5.46
CA LEU A 44 0.39 -1.90 -5.48
C LEU A 44 -0.52 -0.68 -5.65
N THR A 45 -1.47 -0.75 -6.58
CA THR A 45 -2.53 0.28 -6.69
C THR A 45 -3.71 -0.06 -5.78
N GLU A 46 -4.34 0.97 -5.19
CA GLU A 46 -5.54 0.81 -4.35
C GLU A 46 -6.65 0.08 -5.12
N ARG A 47 -6.93 0.54 -6.35
CA ARG A 47 -7.95 -0.06 -7.22
C ARG A 47 -7.69 -1.54 -7.54
N PHE A 48 -6.45 -1.93 -7.83
CA PHE A 48 -6.15 -3.35 -8.06
C PHE A 48 -6.49 -4.20 -6.84
N HIS A 49 -6.09 -3.75 -5.64
CA HIS A 49 -6.37 -4.47 -4.41
C HIS A 49 -7.86 -4.42 -4.05
N PHE A 50 -8.57 -3.32 -4.31
CA PHE A 50 -10.01 -3.20 -4.14
C PHE A 50 -10.78 -4.26 -4.94
N TYR A 51 -10.43 -4.46 -6.22
CA TYR A 51 -11.12 -5.44 -7.06
C TYR A 51 -10.71 -6.89 -6.81
N ARG A 52 -9.46 -7.15 -6.40
CA ARG A 52 -8.92 -8.51 -6.34
C ARG A 52 -8.74 -9.07 -4.94
N ARG A 53 -8.57 -8.21 -3.93
CA ARG A 53 -8.36 -8.56 -2.52
C ARG A 53 -7.35 -9.70 -2.30
N TYR A 54 -6.26 -9.70 -3.07
CA TYR A 54 -5.23 -10.72 -2.93
C TYR A 54 -4.53 -10.57 -1.57
N ASN A 55 -4.41 -11.68 -0.85
CA ASN A 55 -3.60 -11.74 0.37
C ASN A 55 -2.10 -11.70 0.01
N ILE A 56 -1.43 -10.60 0.35
CA ILE A 56 -0.01 -10.38 0.09
C ILE A 56 0.78 -10.80 1.34
N LYS A 57 1.55 -11.88 1.22
CA LYS A 57 2.38 -12.41 2.31
C LYS A 57 3.80 -11.86 2.24
N GLY A 58 4.49 -11.84 3.37
CA GLY A 58 5.90 -11.45 3.46
C GLY A 58 6.14 -9.94 3.59
N ILE A 59 5.09 -9.15 3.84
CA ILE A 59 5.21 -7.72 4.10
C ILE A 59 6.02 -7.50 5.38
N LYS A 60 6.98 -6.57 5.35
CA LYS A 60 7.78 -6.14 6.51
C LYS A 60 7.57 -4.67 6.86
N SER A 61 7.22 -3.86 5.87
CA SER A 61 6.90 -2.45 6.01
C SER A 61 5.94 -2.04 4.91
N VAL A 62 5.08 -1.05 5.20
CA VAL A 62 4.13 -0.48 4.23
C VAL A 62 4.42 1.01 4.09
N VAL A 63 4.44 1.49 2.86
CA VAL A 63 4.54 2.93 2.56
C VAL A 63 3.35 3.32 1.70
N PHE A 64 2.53 4.21 2.23
CA PHE A 64 1.44 4.85 1.50
C PHE A 64 1.94 6.17 0.92
N TYR A 65 1.87 6.31 -0.41
CA TYR A 65 2.24 7.55 -1.11
C TYR A 65 1.28 8.72 -0.85
N GLN A 66 0.07 8.41 -0.41
CA GLN A 66 -0.99 9.34 -0.04
C GLN A 66 -1.94 8.61 0.93
N PRO A 67 -2.71 9.30 1.78
CA PRO A 67 -3.80 8.66 2.51
C PRO A 67 -4.76 7.97 1.53
N PRO A 68 -5.07 6.67 1.74
CA PRO A 68 -6.01 5.94 0.90
C PRO A 68 -7.32 6.68 0.73
N ALA A 69 -7.93 6.56 -0.44
CA ALA A 69 -9.24 7.16 -0.67
C ALA A 69 -10.30 6.50 0.22
N GLN A 70 -10.21 5.17 0.37
CA GLN A 70 -11.08 4.42 1.27
C GLN A 70 -10.36 4.11 2.60
N PRO A 71 -10.90 4.51 3.76
CA PRO A 71 -10.23 4.32 5.05
C PRO A 71 -9.98 2.86 5.42
N THR A 72 -10.90 1.97 5.04
CA THR A 72 -10.78 0.52 5.29
C THR A 72 -9.52 -0.06 4.68
N PHE A 73 -9.05 0.49 3.55
CA PHE A 73 -7.83 0.05 2.87
C PHE A 73 -6.58 0.17 3.74
N TYR A 74 -6.50 1.24 4.54
CA TYR A 74 -5.39 1.45 5.46
C TYR A 74 -5.31 0.30 6.48
N HIS A 75 -6.43 -0.03 7.10
CA HIS A 75 -6.51 -1.11 8.09
C HIS A 75 -6.32 -2.49 7.45
N GLU A 76 -6.93 -2.75 6.31
CA GLU A 76 -6.81 -4.02 5.59
C GLU A 76 -5.35 -4.35 5.26
N LEU A 77 -4.59 -3.41 4.67
CA LEU A 77 -3.19 -3.65 4.32
C LEU A 77 -2.30 -3.87 5.55
N ILE A 78 -2.54 -3.15 6.65
CA ILE A 78 -1.78 -3.32 7.89
C ILE A 78 -2.07 -4.69 8.51
N ASN A 79 -3.33 -5.12 8.50
CA ASN A 79 -3.75 -6.40 9.05
C ASN A 79 -3.24 -7.60 8.25
N LEU A 80 -2.83 -7.42 6.99
CA LEU A 80 -2.15 -8.47 6.21
C LEU A 80 -0.72 -8.74 6.72
N VAL A 81 -0.17 -7.87 7.55
CA VAL A 81 1.20 -8.01 8.05
C VAL A 81 1.22 -8.92 9.27
N VAL A 82 1.84 -10.09 9.14
CA VAL A 82 1.92 -11.13 10.19
C VAL A 82 3.18 -10.95 11.07
N SER A 83 3.58 -9.72 11.36
CA SER A 83 4.81 -9.41 12.10
C SER A 83 4.47 -8.65 13.38
N GLU A 84 5.13 -8.98 14.49
CA GLU A 84 4.89 -8.32 15.79
C GLU A 84 5.21 -6.82 15.75
N CYS A 85 6.19 -6.44 14.93
CA CYS A 85 6.53 -5.05 14.67
C CYS A 85 6.48 -4.77 13.16
N VAL A 86 5.78 -3.69 12.80
CA VAL A 86 5.59 -3.27 11.41
C VAL A 86 5.79 -1.76 11.32
N TYR A 87 6.65 -1.33 10.40
CA TYR A 87 6.77 0.08 10.07
C TYR A 87 5.76 0.45 8.99
N VAL A 88 4.81 1.30 9.35
CA VAL A 88 3.85 1.90 8.41
C VAL A 88 4.20 3.37 8.26
N ARG A 89 4.44 3.80 7.03
CA ARG A 89 4.71 5.22 6.70
C ARG A 89 3.62 5.72 5.78
N LEU A 90 3.12 6.91 6.09
CA LEU A 90 2.07 7.57 5.32
C LEU A 90 2.56 8.96 4.93
N LEU A 91 2.73 9.17 3.63
CA LEU A 91 2.97 10.50 3.08
C LEU A 91 1.63 11.22 2.94
N TYR A 92 1.59 12.51 3.24
CA TYR A 92 0.39 13.32 3.15
C TYR A 92 0.75 14.79 2.88
N THR A 93 -0.23 15.54 2.43
CA THR A 93 -0.17 16.99 2.25
C THR A 93 -1.27 17.67 3.06
N LYS A 94 -1.23 19.01 3.15
CA LYS A 94 -2.29 19.78 3.83
C LYS A 94 -3.68 19.59 3.20
N LEU A 95 -3.74 19.18 1.94
CA LEU A 95 -4.98 18.94 1.18
C LEU A 95 -5.63 17.59 1.53
N ASP A 96 -4.91 16.69 2.18
CA ASP A 96 -5.40 15.35 2.51
C ASP A 96 -6.18 15.30 3.85
N PHE A 97 -6.56 16.45 4.41
CA PHE A 97 -7.24 16.55 5.71
C PHE A 97 -8.41 15.58 5.83
N LEU A 98 -9.32 15.56 4.84
CA LEU A 98 -10.51 14.69 4.87
C LEU A 98 -10.13 13.20 4.89
N ARG A 99 -9.11 12.79 4.12
CA ARG A 99 -8.68 11.39 4.09
C ARG A 99 -8.00 10.99 5.40
N LEU A 100 -7.19 11.88 5.97
CA LEU A 100 -6.59 11.67 7.29
C LEU A 100 -7.64 11.58 8.39
N ALA A 101 -8.63 12.47 8.37
CA ALA A 101 -9.74 12.48 9.33
C ALA A 101 -10.55 11.20 9.26
N ASN A 102 -10.81 10.68 8.06
CA ASN A 102 -11.51 9.41 7.92
C ASN A 102 -10.73 8.20 8.46
N ILE A 103 -9.40 8.25 8.50
CA ILE A 103 -8.55 7.14 8.98
C ILE A 103 -8.25 7.27 10.49
N PHE A 104 -7.88 8.46 10.96
CA PHE A 104 -7.40 8.70 12.32
C PHE A 104 -8.38 9.48 13.21
N GLY A 105 -9.51 9.92 12.66
CA GLY A 105 -10.47 10.80 13.31
C GLY A 105 -10.10 12.29 13.19
N ASP A 106 -11.12 13.15 13.31
CA ASP A 106 -11.00 14.61 13.13
C ASP A 106 -9.96 15.24 14.06
N GLN A 107 -9.99 14.87 15.35
CA GLN A 107 -9.11 15.46 16.36
C GLN A 107 -7.64 15.14 16.08
N CYS A 108 -7.33 13.93 15.61
CA CYS A 108 -5.97 13.54 15.26
C CYS A 108 -5.53 14.26 13.99
N ALA A 109 -6.37 14.26 12.95
CA ALA A 109 -6.07 14.90 11.68
C ALA A 109 -5.84 16.42 11.84
N GLN A 110 -6.64 17.11 12.66
CA GLN A 110 -6.44 18.52 12.97
C GLN A 110 -5.06 18.78 13.61
N LYS A 111 -4.65 17.96 14.58
CA LYS A 111 -3.34 18.08 15.24
C LYS A 111 -2.18 17.84 14.26
N ILE A 112 -2.33 16.88 13.35
CA ILE A 112 -1.34 16.58 12.31
C ILE A 112 -1.19 17.75 11.34
N ILE A 113 -2.30 18.34 10.89
CA ILE A 113 -2.32 19.39 9.87
C ILE A 113 -1.93 20.76 10.44
N ALA A 114 -2.30 21.06 11.68
CA ALA A 114 -1.95 22.30 12.36
C ALA A 114 -0.46 22.37 12.77
N SER A 115 0.20 21.22 12.85
CA SER A 115 1.62 21.16 13.21
C SER A 115 2.53 21.66 12.09
N GLN A 116 3.62 22.32 12.49
CA GLN A 116 4.69 22.77 11.59
C GLN A 116 5.77 21.71 11.35
N LYS A 117 5.72 20.57 12.06
CA LYS A 117 6.70 19.50 11.92
C LYS A 117 6.50 18.75 10.61
N ALA A 118 7.60 18.36 9.97
CA ALA A 118 7.56 17.57 8.74
C ALA A 118 7.25 16.08 8.98
N VAL A 119 7.51 15.56 10.19
CA VAL A 119 7.32 14.15 10.54
C VAL A 119 6.47 14.03 11.78
N HIS A 120 5.48 13.14 11.69
CA HIS A 120 4.53 12.82 12.72
C HIS A 120 4.58 11.34 13.05
N VAL A 121 4.56 11.00 14.34
CA VAL A 121 4.52 9.61 14.80
C VAL A 121 3.19 9.40 15.52
N ILE A 122 2.44 8.41 15.04
CA ILE A 122 1.20 7.94 15.65
C ILE A 122 1.52 6.56 16.21
N VAL A 123 1.25 6.38 17.50
CA VAL A 123 1.46 5.12 18.20
C VAL A 123 0.09 4.56 18.56
N SER A 124 -0.23 3.37 18.05
CA SER A 124 -1.36 2.60 18.58
C SER A 124 -0.89 1.91 19.85
N ARG A 125 -1.66 2.05 20.93
CA ARG A 125 -1.55 1.15 22.09
C ARG A 125 -2.11 -0.21 21.76
#